data_AF-A0ABD1CKV6-F1
#
_entry.id   AF-A0ABD1CKV6-F1
#
_cell.length_a   1.000
_cell.length_b   1.000
_cell.length_c   1.000
_cell.angle_alpha   90.00
_cell.angle_beta   90.00
_cell.angle_gamma   90.00
#
_symmetry.space_group_name_H-M   'P 1'
#
loop_
_entity.id
_entity.type
_entity.pdbx_description
1 polymer ?
#
loop_
_entity_poly.entity_id
_entity_poly.type
_entity_poly.pdbx_seq_one_letter_code
_entity_poly.pdbx_strand_id
1 'polypeptide(L)'
;MIAVSEWSKCSKPCAGGLKERRVECKQIMAQEHKVEWPASMCPSNTPPDKKPCNGKACAPEYQKPPIPGNQLDLHLSKSEAKFAIPQTGFCSVYI
;
A
#
# COMPACT_ATOMS: atom_id res chain seq x y z
N MET A 1 -24.32 23.49 -4.10
CA MET A 1 -24.00 22.91 -2.78
C MET A 1 -22.98 21.80 -2.96
N ILE A 2 -21.92 21.80 -2.14
CA ILE A 2 -20.94 20.70 -2.12
C ILE A 2 -21.41 19.68 -1.08
N ALA A 3 -21.53 18.42 -1.46
CA ALA A 3 -21.81 17.31 -0.57
C ALA A 3 -20.55 16.45 -0.45
N VAL A 4 -20.18 16.06 0.77
CA VAL A 4 -18.95 15.32 1.05
C VAL A 4 -19.31 14.09 1.87
N SER A 5 -18.83 12.91 1.45
CA SER A 5 -18.98 11.69 2.23
C SER A 5 -17.90 11.57 3.31
N GLU A 6 -18.10 10.61 4.22
CA GLU A 6 -17.06 10.16 5.13
C GLU A 6 -15.85 9.59 4.38
N TRP A 7 -14.69 9.62 5.06
CA TRP A 7 -13.46 9.04 4.54
C TRP A 7 -13.52 7.52 4.53
N SER A 8 -13.00 6.92 3.48
CA SER A 8 -12.75 5.48 3.40
C SER A 8 -11.65 5.07 4.38
N LYS A 9 -11.54 3.76 4.60
CA LYS A 9 -10.42 3.16 5.33
C LYS A 9 -9.11 3.48 4.60
N CYS A 10 -8.04 3.69 5.35
CA CYS A 10 -6.73 3.91 4.77
C CYS A 10 -6.30 2.68 3.96
N SER A 11 -5.79 2.89 2.75
CA SER A 11 -5.29 1.83 1.87
C SER A 11 -4.19 0.99 2.53
N LYS A 12 -3.36 1.59 3.40
CA LYS A 12 -2.35 0.88 4.17
C LYS A 12 -2.52 1.13 5.67
N PRO A 13 -2.36 0.12 6.54
CA PRO A 13 -2.41 0.31 7.98
C PRO A 13 -1.19 1.06 8.53
N CYS A 14 -0.07 1.10 7.79
CA CYS A 14 1.18 1.74 8.18
C CYS A 14 2.04 2.07 6.94
N ALA A 15 3.17 2.73 7.15
CA ALA A 15 4.16 3.15 6.16
C ALA A 15 3.60 4.06 5.05
N GLY A 16 2.55 4.83 5.35
CA GLY A 16 1.92 5.75 4.43
C GLY A 16 0.93 5.07 3.49
N GLY A 17 -0.30 5.56 3.50
CA GLY A 17 -1.36 5.18 2.57
C GLY A 17 -2.21 6.38 2.16
N LEU A 18 -3.23 6.11 1.36
CA LEU A 18 -4.22 7.09 0.97
C LEU A 18 -5.59 6.65 1.49
N LYS A 19 -6.39 7.63 1.90
CA LYS A 19 -7.83 7.46 2.11
C LYS A 19 -8.56 8.37 1.14
N GLU A 20 -9.70 7.91 0.69
CA GLU A 20 -10.50 8.54 -0.35
C GLU A 20 -11.91 8.83 0.18
N ARG A 21 -12.56 9.85 -0.33
CA ARG A 21 -13.97 10.16 -0.02
C ARG A 21 -14.65 10.66 -1.27
N ARG A 22 -15.97 10.56 -1.30
CA ARG A 22 -16.76 11.11 -2.39
C ARG A 22 -17.03 12.59 -2.15
N VAL A 23 -16.81 13.40 -3.19
CA VAL A 23 -17.15 14.82 -3.22
C VAL A 23 -18.06 15.04 -4.41
N GLU A 24 -19.32 15.36 -4.16
CA GLU A 24 -20.33 15.58 -5.19
C GLU A 24 -20.77 17.04 -5.16
N CYS A 25 -20.78 17.69 -6.32
CA CYS A 25 -21.40 18.99 -6.46
C CYS A 25 -22.83 18.81 -6.89
N LYS A 26 -23.75 19.39 -6.12
CA LYS A 26 -25.19 19.34 -6.41
C LYS A 26 -25.70 20.75 -6.56
N GLN A 27 -26.44 21.02 -7.64
CA GLN A 27 -27.18 22.26 -7.77
C GLN A 27 -28.61 22.05 -7.30
N ILE A 28 -29.11 22.99 -6.52
CA ILE A 28 -30.52 23.08 -6.18
C ILE A 28 -31.20 23.86 -7.30
N MET A 29 -32.06 23.19 -8.05
CA MET A 29 -32.90 23.79 -9.09
C MET A 29 -34.22 24.28 -8.46
N ALA A 30 -35.07 24.94 -9.25
CA ALA A 30 -36.43 25.26 -8.83
C ALA A 30 -37.16 23.98 -8.39
N GLN A 31 -38.02 24.07 -7.37
CA GLN A 31 -38.74 22.94 -6.75
C GLN A 31 -37.84 21.94 -5.99
N GLU A 32 -36.74 22.40 -5.38
CA GLU A 32 -35.85 21.59 -4.52
C GLU A 32 -35.18 20.37 -5.18
N HIS A 33 -35.25 20.25 -6.51
CA HIS A 33 -34.55 19.20 -7.22
C HIS A 33 -33.03 19.38 -7.12
N LYS A 34 -32.34 18.34 -6.64
CA LYS A 34 -30.88 18.29 -6.53
C LYS A 34 -30.32 17.50 -7.70
N VAL A 35 -29.65 18.18 -8.62
CA VAL A 35 -29.01 17.55 -9.78
C VAL A 35 -27.51 17.49 -9.57
N GLU A 36 -26.89 16.34 -9.90
CA GLU A 36 -25.44 16.21 -9.94
C GLU A 36 -24.86 17.15 -11.00
N TRP A 37 -23.91 17.96 -10.59
CA TRP A 37 -23.32 19.01 -11.40
C TRP A 37 -21.87 18.63 -11.72
N PRO A 38 -21.40 18.85 -12.97
CA PRO A 38 -20.05 18.46 -13.37
C PRO A 38 -18.97 19.14 -12.51
N ALA A 39 -17.89 18.40 -12.24
CA ALA A 39 -16.76 18.84 -11.43
C ALA A 39 -16.17 20.19 -11.91
N SER A 40 -16.14 20.42 -13.21
CA SER A 40 -15.59 21.64 -13.85
C SER A 40 -16.36 22.91 -13.52
N MET A 41 -17.61 22.79 -13.09
CA MET A 41 -18.45 23.93 -12.73
C MET A 41 -18.72 23.99 -11.22
N CYS A 42 -18.05 23.15 -10.43
CA CYS A 42 -18.01 23.30 -8.99
C CYS A 42 -17.27 24.59 -8.61
N PRO A 43 -17.62 25.20 -7.46
CA PRO A 43 -16.80 26.26 -6.89
C PRO A 43 -15.35 25.78 -6.74
N SER A 44 -14.35 26.63 -7.01
CA SER A 44 -12.94 26.26 -6.88
C SER A 44 -12.52 25.83 -5.46
N ASN A 45 -13.39 26.00 -4.46
CA ASN A 45 -13.20 25.56 -3.07
C ASN A 45 -13.63 24.10 -2.83
N THR A 46 -13.62 23.26 -3.86
CA THR A 46 -13.92 21.83 -3.72
C THR A 46 -12.89 21.17 -2.80
N PRO A 47 -13.31 20.55 -1.69
CA PRO A 47 -12.38 19.94 -0.76
C PRO A 47 -11.79 18.67 -1.41
N PRO A 48 -10.60 18.21 -0.99
CA PRO A 48 -9.91 17.10 -1.64
C PRO A 48 -10.66 15.78 -1.47
N ASP A 49 -10.68 14.95 -2.51
CA ASP A 49 -11.22 13.60 -2.50
C ASP A 49 -10.23 12.59 -1.93
N LYS A 50 -8.91 12.91 -1.91
CA LYS A 50 -7.86 12.03 -1.36
C LYS A 50 -7.04 12.73 -0.28
N LYS A 51 -6.60 11.97 0.73
CA LYS A 51 -5.69 12.47 1.77
C LYS A 51 -4.70 11.39 2.21
N PRO A 52 -3.42 11.73 2.52
CA PRO A 52 -2.50 10.80 3.14
C PRO A 52 -2.98 10.37 4.53
N CYS A 53 -2.72 9.11 4.86
CA CYS A 53 -3.00 8.50 6.15
C CYS A 53 -1.89 7.53 6.56
N ASN A 54 -1.84 7.19 7.84
CA ASN A 54 -0.94 6.17 8.40
C ASN A 54 0.56 6.37 8.05
N GLY A 55 1.04 7.60 8.09
CA GLY A 55 2.46 7.95 7.82
C GLY A 55 3.47 7.45 8.87
N LYS A 56 3.04 6.64 9.84
CA LYS A 56 3.93 5.99 10.81
C LYS A 56 4.52 4.73 10.20
N ALA A 57 5.80 4.46 10.45
CA ALA A 57 6.43 3.22 10.02
C ALA A 57 5.67 2.00 10.58
N CYS A 58 5.66 0.90 9.81
CA CYS A 58 5.14 -0.36 10.30
C CYS A 58 6.01 -0.89 11.45
N ALA A 59 5.40 -1.57 12.40
CA ALA A 59 6.15 -2.32 13.40
C ALA A 59 7.04 -3.35 12.68
N PRO A 60 8.29 -3.56 13.15
CA PRO A 60 9.13 -4.61 12.61
C PRO A 60 8.44 -5.96 12.81
N GLU A 61 8.57 -6.83 11.82
CA GLU A 61 7.89 -8.13 11.74
C GLU A 61 8.14 -9.02 12.98
N TYR A 62 9.25 -8.77 13.71
CA TYR A 62 9.58 -9.41 14.98
C TYR A 62 8.54 -9.21 16.10
N GLN A 63 7.68 -8.20 16.01
CA GLN A 63 6.60 -7.97 16.98
C GLN A 63 5.29 -8.68 16.64
N LYS A 64 5.19 -9.35 15.48
CA LYS A 64 4.05 -10.23 15.22
C LYS A 64 4.24 -11.45 16.12
N PRO A 65 3.38 -11.69 17.13
CA PRO A 65 3.49 -12.90 17.91
C PRO A 65 3.50 -14.08 16.94
N PRO A 66 4.45 -15.03 17.10
CA PRO A 66 4.52 -16.18 16.23
C PRO A 66 3.14 -16.82 16.19
N ILE A 67 2.57 -16.88 14.98
CA ILE A 67 1.33 -17.60 14.74
C ILE A 67 1.63 -19.03 15.19
N PRO A 68 0.90 -19.63 16.15
CA PRO A 68 1.08 -21.04 16.44
C PRO A 68 0.45 -21.83 15.29
N GLY A 69 1.18 -21.92 14.19
CA GLY A 69 0.84 -22.65 12.99
C GLY A 69 2.04 -23.49 12.60
N ASN A 70 1.84 -24.80 12.58
CA ASN A 70 2.84 -25.81 12.29
C ASN A 70 3.69 -25.48 11.05
N GLN A 71 5.00 -25.71 11.22
CA GLN A 71 6.13 -25.62 10.29
C GLN A 71 5.89 -26.18 8.86
N LEU A 72 6.74 -25.69 7.94
CA LEU A 72 7.03 -26.06 6.54
C LEU A 72 6.38 -25.05 5.56
N ASP A 73 7.07 -24.12 4.92
CA ASP A 73 8.23 -24.31 4.04
C ASP A 73 9.31 -23.20 4.16
N LEU A 74 10.56 -23.63 4.34
CA LEU A 74 11.75 -22.85 4.01
C LEU A 74 11.85 -22.78 2.48
N HIS A 75 11.35 -21.71 1.84
CA HIS A 75 11.84 -21.36 0.50
C HIS A 75 13.21 -20.68 0.64
N LEU A 76 14.19 -21.45 1.11
CA LEU A 76 15.59 -21.16 0.83
C LEU A 76 15.74 -21.29 -0.69
N SER A 77 15.72 -20.15 -1.37
CA SER A 77 16.22 -20.02 -2.73
C SER A 77 17.60 -20.67 -2.77
N LYS A 78 17.67 -21.90 -3.29
CA LYS A 78 18.91 -22.57 -3.69
C LYS A 78 19.50 -21.77 -4.85
N SER A 79 20.09 -20.62 -4.56
CA SER A 79 21.00 -19.96 -5.47
C SER A 79 22.40 -20.50 -5.18
N GLU A 80 22.94 -21.22 -6.15
CA GLU A 80 24.19 -21.94 -6.07
C GLU A 80 25.36 -21.02 -5.66
N ALA A 81 25.94 -21.24 -4.47
CA ALA A 81 27.23 -20.67 -4.12
C ALA A 81 28.34 -21.58 -4.65
N LYS A 82 28.73 -21.41 -5.91
CA LYS A 82 29.99 -21.99 -6.43
C LYS A 82 31.14 -21.14 -5.90
N PHE A 83 31.87 -21.68 -4.93
CA PHE A 83 33.11 -21.09 -4.44
C PHE A 83 34.20 -21.31 -5.50
N ALA A 84 34.53 -20.27 -6.26
CA ALA A 84 35.70 -20.25 -7.12
C ALA A 84 36.94 -19.95 -6.27
N ILE A 85 37.84 -20.92 -6.11
CA ILE A 85 39.16 -20.68 -5.51
C ILE A 85 40.15 -20.37 -6.64
N PRO A 86 40.86 -19.23 -6.59
CA PRO A 86 41.88 -18.89 -7.58
C PRO A 86 43.19 -19.62 -7.24
N GLN A 87 43.76 -20.31 -8.23
CA GLN A 87 45.19 -20.59 -8.41
C GLN A 87 45.96 -21.25 -7.23
N THR A 88 46.39 -22.52 -7.42
CA THR A 88 47.77 -23.04 -7.28
C THR A 88 47.83 -24.49 -6.77
N GLY A 89 48.68 -25.31 -7.42
CA GLY A 89 49.36 -26.45 -6.79
C GLY A 89 48.75 -27.84 -6.97
N PHE A 90 49.07 -28.49 -8.09
CA PHE A 90 48.91 -29.93 -8.32
C PHE A 90 49.34 -30.79 -7.12
N CYS A 91 48.54 -31.81 -6.78
CA CYS A 91 49.06 -33.08 -6.29
C CYS A 91 48.14 -34.19 -6.78
N SER A 92 48.58 -34.91 -7.82
CA SER A 92 47.98 -36.19 -8.22
C SER A 92 48.18 -37.21 -7.11
N VAL A 93 47.12 -37.94 -6.76
CA VAL A 93 47.26 -39.29 -6.22
C VAL A 93 46.45 -40.21 -7.12
N TYR A 94 47.18 -41.02 -7.90
CA TYR A 94 46.68 -42.26 -8.49
C TYR A 94 46.64 -43.30 -7.38
N ILE A 95 45.45 -43.84 -7.07
CA ILE A 95 44.98 -45.24 -7.16
C ILE A 95 43.55 -45.23 -6.59
#